data_AF-A0A1Q9NIE4-F1
#
_entry.id   AF-A0A1Q9NIE4-F1
#
_cell.length_a   1.000
_cell.length_b   1.000
_cell.length_c   1.000
_cell.angle_alpha   90.00
_cell.angle_beta   90.00
_cell.angle_gamma   90.00
#
_symmetry.space_group_name_H-M   'P 1'
#
loop_
_entity.id
_entity.type
_entity.pdbx_description
1 polymer ?
#
loop_
_entity_poly.entity_id
_entity_poly.type
_entity_poly.pdbx_seq_one_letter_code
_entity_poly.pdbx_strand_id
1 'polypeptide(L)'
;MQLIPYSTLPLVIIVHALFLQGVWLFLGRRARDRYLSDIMHFRVSSSFMSRYYDWRVTRFVNALIEGIVFLVILLGSIILLSVSLSDFATFVDATLYVLFVMFLSFLSSMQMAWRVKEINERESRIVSGIGISTDKVGLAREMVENLMIQGSMGDGRVWFALYRLAQRPNQVGWAIRDVLIEKGREMREMQQYSMDEREPAVSDKGPGIES
;
A
#
# COMPACT_ATOMS: atom_id res chain seq x y z
N MET A 1 33.16 20.81 39.21
CA MET A 1 32.71 20.32 37.90
C MET A 1 31.22 20.57 37.82
N GLN A 2 30.80 21.67 37.20
CA GLN A 2 29.37 21.92 36.98
C GLN A 2 28.90 20.96 35.89
N LEU A 3 27.92 20.11 36.21
CA LEU A 3 27.27 19.26 35.22
C LEU A 3 26.60 20.19 34.21
N ILE A 4 27.03 20.10 32.95
CA ILE A 4 26.41 20.81 31.84
C ILE A 4 24.93 20.42 31.86
N PRO A 5 23.98 21.36 31.98
CA PRO A 5 22.56 21.00 31.91
C PRO A 5 22.32 20.37 30.55
N TYR A 6 21.95 19.09 30.55
CA TYR A 6 21.54 18.41 29.33
C TYR A 6 20.35 19.18 28.75
N SER A 7 20.58 19.88 27.64
CA SER A 7 19.48 20.45 26.87
C SER A 7 18.57 19.31 26.45
N THR A 8 17.33 19.31 26.93
CA THR A 8 16.33 18.31 26.59
C THR A 8 15.80 18.51 25.17
N LEU A 9 16.10 19.66 24.54
CA LEU A 9 15.63 20.04 23.21
C LEU A 9 15.92 19.00 22.12
N PRO A 10 17.14 18.43 21.98
CA PRO A 10 17.42 17.42 20.96
C PRO A 10 16.56 16.17 21.12
N LEU A 11 16.29 15.75 22.37
CA LEU A 11 15.40 14.62 22.65
C LEU A 11 13.96 14.96 22.22
N VAL A 12 13.48 16.16 22.55
CA VAL A 12 12.13 16.59 22.14
C VAL A 12 12.01 16.64 20.60
N ILE A 13 13.03 17.15 19.90
CA ILE A 13 13.07 17.17 18.42
C ILE A 13 12.96 15.75 17.86
N ILE A 14 13.73 14.80 18.38
CA ILE A 14 13.71 13.41 17.91
C ILE A 14 12.35 12.76 18.17
N VAL A 15 11.81 12.91 19.39
CA VAL A 15 10.51 12.32 19.75
C VAL A 15 9.39 12.91 18.90
N HIS A 16 9.39 14.23 18.69
CA HIS A 16 8.41 14.92 17.85
C HIS A 16 8.49 14.47 16.38
N ALA A 17 9.71 14.33 15.85
CA ALA A 17 9.91 13.85 14.50
C ALA A 17 9.43 12.41 14.31
N LEU A 18 9.73 11.51 15.26
CA LEU A 18 9.23 10.14 15.25
C LEU A 18 7.70 10.10 15.34
N PHE A 19 7.10 10.96 16.16
CA PHE A 19 5.66 11.09 16.26
C PHE A 19 5.03 11.49 14.92
N LEU A 20 5.55 12.56 14.28
CA LEU A 20 5.06 13.00 12.98
C LEU A 20 5.26 11.95 11.89
N GLN A 21 6.41 11.28 11.88
CA GLN A 21 6.65 10.18 10.95
C GLN A 21 5.67 9.01 11.19
N GLY A 22 5.38 8.69 12.45
CA GLY A 22 4.38 7.69 12.83
C GLY A 22 2.98 8.05 12.34
N VAL A 23 2.54 9.30 12.55
CA VAL A 23 1.26 9.81 12.05
C VAL A 23 1.21 9.75 10.52
N TRP A 24 2.28 10.16 9.83
CA TRP A 24 2.36 10.13 8.37
C TRP A 24 2.23 8.71 7.82
N LEU A 25 2.97 7.76 8.40
CA LEU A 25 2.89 6.35 8.01
C LEU A 25 1.52 5.75 8.29
N PHE A 26 0.89 6.11 9.41
CA PHE A 26 -0.46 5.67 9.74
C PHE A 26 -1.48 6.16 8.72
N LEU A 27 -1.44 7.45 8.35
CA LEU A 27 -2.29 8.02 7.31
C LEU A 27 -2.05 7.33 5.97
N GLY A 28 -0.79 7.10 5.59
CA GLY A 28 -0.43 6.39 4.37
C GLY A 28 -0.98 4.95 4.32
N ARG A 29 -0.87 4.20 5.42
CA ARG A 29 -1.44 2.84 5.53
C ARG A 29 -2.96 2.86 5.41
N ARG A 30 -3.63 3.74 6.16
CA ARG A 30 -5.09 3.85 6.12
C ARG A 30 -5.60 4.24 4.73
N ALA A 31 -4.88 5.13 4.03
CA ALA A 31 -5.19 5.51 2.66
C ALA A 31 -5.02 4.34 1.68
N ARG A 32 -3.91 3.60 1.80
CA ARG A 32 -3.66 2.38 1.02
C ARG A 32 -4.77 1.35 1.21
N ASP A 33 -5.14 1.04 2.45
CA ASP A 33 -6.06 -0.05 2.72
C ASP A 33 -7.47 0.27 2.19
N ARG A 34 -7.89 1.55 2.24
CA ARG A 34 -9.12 2.01 1.57
C ARG A 34 -9.04 1.91 0.05
N TYR A 35 -7.92 2.33 -0.54
CA TYR A 35 -7.73 2.22 -1.98
C TYR A 35 -7.69 0.76 -2.46
N LEU A 36 -6.99 -0.11 -1.73
CA LEU A 36 -6.98 -1.56 -1.96
C LEU A 36 -8.41 -2.13 -1.92
N SER A 37 -9.20 -1.75 -0.92
CA SER A 37 -10.60 -2.16 -0.82
C SER A 37 -11.41 -1.72 -2.04
N ASP A 38 -11.27 -0.48 -2.50
CA ASP A 38 -11.96 0.03 -3.70
C ASP A 38 -11.55 -0.79 -4.96
N ILE A 39 -10.25 -0.98 -5.20
CA ILE A 39 -9.78 -1.63 -6.42
C ILE A 39 -10.10 -3.13 -6.48
N MET A 40 -10.08 -3.83 -5.34
CA MET A 40 -10.40 -5.26 -5.28
C MET A 40 -11.88 -5.54 -5.53
N HIS A 41 -12.75 -4.54 -5.35
CA HIS A 41 -14.18 -4.63 -5.68
C HIS A 41 -14.51 -4.01 -7.05
N PHE A 42 -13.50 -3.74 -7.88
CA PHE A 42 -13.69 -3.13 -9.20
C PHE A 42 -14.42 -1.76 -9.16
N ARG A 43 -14.19 -0.98 -8.08
CA ARG A 43 -14.76 0.36 -7.89
C ARG A 43 -13.72 1.44 -8.12
N VAL A 44 -14.16 2.58 -8.65
CA VAL A 44 -13.35 3.81 -8.73
C VAL A 44 -13.09 4.35 -7.32
N SER A 45 -11.95 5.03 -7.15
CA SER A 45 -11.54 5.63 -5.88
C SER A 45 -12.61 6.57 -5.31
N SER A 46 -13.29 6.10 -4.26
CA SER A 46 -14.52 6.72 -3.77
C SER A 46 -14.24 7.78 -2.69
N SER A 47 -13.47 7.40 -1.68
CA SER A 47 -13.16 8.25 -0.53
C SER A 47 -12.01 9.22 -0.81
N PHE A 48 -11.94 10.32 -0.06
CA PHE A 48 -10.81 11.27 -0.15
C PHE A 48 -9.45 10.58 0.04
N MET A 49 -9.36 9.67 1.02
CA MET A 49 -8.15 8.89 1.30
C MET A 49 -7.79 7.93 0.16
N SER A 50 -8.78 7.30 -0.48
CA SER A 50 -8.57 6.44 -1.65
C SER A 50 -8.04 7.24 -2.84
N ARG A 51 -8.65 8.40 -3.12
CA ARG A 51 -8.21 9.32 -4.19
C ARG A 51 -6.80 9.87 -3.95
N TYR A 52 -6.47 10.21 -2.71
CA TYR A 52 -5.12 10.60 -2.33
C TYR A 52 -4.11 9.47 -2.60
N TYR A 53 -4.42 8.23 -2.21
CA TYR A 53 -3.51 7.12 -2.46
C TYR A 53 -3.37 6.79 -3.95
N ASP A 54 -4.46 6.85 -4.72
CA ASP A 54 -4.42 6.70 -6.19
C ASP A 54 -3.51 7.75 -6.83
N TRP A 55 -3.69 9.03 -6.46
CA TRP A 55 -2.81 10.11 -6.91
C TRP A 55 -1.34 9.80 -6.59
N ARG A 56 -1.04 9.40 -5.35
CA ARG A 56 0.31 9.03 -4.90
C ARG A 56 0.92 7.93 -5.77
N VAL A 57 0.19 6.86 -6.05
CA VAL A 57 0.74 5.70 -6.77
C VAL A 57 0.76 5.87 -8.30
N THR A 58 0.12 6.91 -8.84
CA THR A 58 0.05 7.13 -10.30
C THR A 58 1.39 7.47 -10.93
N ARG A 59 2.24 8.23 -10.23
CA ARG A 59 3.55 8.63 -10.76
C ARG A 59 4.57 8.63 -9.64
N PHE A 60 5.81 8.25 -9.98
CA PHE A 60 6.96 8.40 -9.07
C PHE A 60 7.09 9.83 -8.54
N VAL A 61 6.88 10.82 -9.42
CA VAL A 61 6.93 12.24 -9.08
C VAL A 61 5.89 12.62 -8.02
N ASN A 62 4.69 12.03 -8.02
CA ASN A 62 3.67 12.33 -7.02
C ASN A 62 4.09 11.85 -5.63
N ALA A 63 4.67 10.64 -5.55
CA ALA A 63 5.23 10.12 -4.31
C ALA A 63 6.44 10.95 -3.82
N LEU A 64 7.24 11.50 -4.74
CA LEU A 64 8.34 12.41 -4.41
C LEU A 64 7.81 13.75 -3.87
N ILE A 65 6.80 14.32 -4.52
CA ILE A 65 6.11 15.54 -4.05
C ILE A 65 5.54 15.34 -2.65
N GLU A 66 4.86 14.21 -2.39
CA GLU A 66 4.39 13.87 -1.05
C GLU A 66 5.53 13.86 -0.02
N GLY A 67 6.67 13.25 -0.36
CA GLY A 67 7.85 13.24 0.50
C GLY A 67 8.39 14.64 0.79
N ILE A 68 8.45 15.52 -0.21
CA ILE A 68 8.85 16.92 -0.02
C ILE A 68 7.85 17.65 0.88
N VAL A 69 6.55 17.48 0.66
CA VAL A 69 5.50 18.09 1.50
C VAL A 69 5.65 17.65 2.95
N PHE A 70 5.89 16.36 3.19
CA PHE A 70 6.17 15.85 4.53
C PHE A 70 7.41 16.50 5.16
N LEU A 71 8.51 16.62 4.41
CA LEU A 71 9.73 17.26 4.91
C LEU A 71 9.54 18.74 5.27
N VAL A 72 8.78 19.48 4.45
CA VAL A 72 8.45 20.89 4.74
C VAL A 72 7.61 21.00 6.01
N ILE A 73 6.60 20.13 6.17
CA ILE A 73 5.77 20.08 7.39
C ILE A 73 6.63 19.73 8.61
N LEU A 74 7.50 18.72 8.48
CA LEU A 74 8.38 18.27 9.54
C LEU A 74 9.32 19.41 9.98
N LEU A 75 10.03 20.02 9.03
CA LEU A 75 10.95 21.13 9.31
C LEU A 75 10.22 22.32 9.95
N GLY A 76 9.09 22.73 9.37
CA GLY A 76 8.28 23.83 9.90
C GLY A 76 7.79 23.54 11.32
N SER A 77 7.38 22.30 11.60
CA SER A 77 6.95 21.90 12.93
C SER A 77 8.10 21.88 13.95
N ILE A 78 9.31 21.46 13.54
CA ILE A 78 10.49 21.44 14.40
C ILE A 78 10.93 22.87 14.73
N ILE A 79 10.94 23.77 13.74
CA ILE A 79 11.25 25.19 13.95
C ILE A 79 10.23 25.80 14.93
N LEU A 80 8.94 25.61 14.67
CA LEU A 80 7.87 26.15 15.51
C LEU A 80 7.97 25.64 16.94
N LEU A 81 8.17 24.34 17.13
CA LEU A 81 8.33 23.71 18.43
C LEU A 81 9.58 24.22 19.16
N SER A 82 10.71 24.38 18.45
CA SER A 82 11.96 24.84 19.06
C SER A 82 11.87 26.29 19.51
N VAL A 83 11.32 27.18 18.68
CA VAL A 83 11.10 28.59 19.02
C VAL A 83 10.08 28.76 20.16
N SER A 84 9.10 27.86 20.27
CA SER A 84 8.08 27.95 21.34
C SER A 84 8.58 27.46 22.69
N LEU A 85 9.56 26.54 22.73
CA LEU A 85 10.04 25.90 23.97
C LEU A 85 11.32 26.54 24.53
N SER A 86 12.18 27.07 23.68
CA SER A 86 13.40 27.75 24.09
C SER A 86 13.53 29.08 23.36
N ASP A 87 14.46 29.18 22.42
CA ASP A 87 14.78 30.37 21.64
C ASP A 87 15.45 29.97 20.33
N PHE A 88 15.51 30.90 19.37
CA PHE A 88 16.13 30.66 18.06
C PHE A 88 17.61 30.28 18.16
N ALA A 89 18.35 30.81 19.14
CA ALA A 89 19.76 30.47 19.34
C ALA A 89 19.97 28.97 19.66
N THR A 90 19.15 28.41 20.55
CA THR A 90 19.23 26.98 20.90
C THR A 90 18.78 26.08 19.74
N PHE A 91 17.87 26.56 18.89
CA PHE A 91 17.54 25.87 17.63
C PHE A 91 18.77 25.79 16.70
N VAL A 92 19.52 26.89 16.57
CA VAL A 92 20.75 26.90 15.77
C VAL A 92 21.77 25.91 16.33
N ASP A 93 21.93 25.84 17.65
CA ASP A 93 22.81 24.85 18.30
C ASP A 93 22.36 23.40 18.03
N ALA A 94 21.05 23.18 17.86
CA ALA A 94 20.47 21.88 17.54
C ALA A 94 20.44 21.55 16.04
N THR A 95 20.96 22.41 15.16
CA THR A 95 20.87 22.26 13.69
C THR A 95 21.37 20.90 13.20
N LEU A 96 22.45 20.36 13.79
CA LEU A 96 22.96 19.04 13.40
C LEU A 96 21.94 17.91 13.65
N TYR A 97 21.20 17.97 14.75
CA TYR A 97 20.13 17.00 15.05
C TYR A 97 18.95 17.16 14.10
N VAL A 98 18.58 18.41 13.78
CA VAL A 98 17.52 18.71 12.80
C VAL A 98 17.91 18.15 11.43
N LEU A 99 19.13 18.42 10.96
CA LEU A 99 19.63 17.90 9.69
C LEU A 99 19.64 16.36 9.67
N PHE A 100 20.07 15.73 10.76
CA PHE A 100 20.07 14.27 10.89
C PHE A 100 18.65 13.69 10.76
N VAL A 101 17.68 14.25 11.48
CA VAL A 101 16.26 13.85 11.40
C VAL A 101 15.69 14.07 10.00
N MET A 102 15.99 15.22 9.38
CA MET A 102 15.56 15.56 8.03
C MET A 102 16.15 14.58 7.01
N PHE A 103 17.41 14.20 7.16
CA PHE A 103 18.06 13.22 6.30
C PHE A 103 17.42 11.84 6.40
N LEU A 104 17.18 11.34 7.62
CA LEU A 104 16.48 10.05 7.80
C LEU A 104 15.06 10.07 7.24
N SER A 105 14.35 11.17 7.42
CA SER A 105 13.00 11.38 6.89
C SER A 105 12.98 11.43 5.36
N PHE A 106 14.01 12.04 4.77
CA PHE A 106 14.21 12.06 3.33
C PHE A 106 14.46 10.66 2.78
N LEU A 107 15.35 9.88 3.41
CA LEU A 107 15.59 8.48 3.01
C LEU A 107 14.32 7.64 3.09
N SER A 108 13.54 7.79 4.17
CA SER A 108 12.25 7.08 4.32
C SER A 108 11.26 7.44 3.21
N SER A 109 11.15 8.72 2.88
CA SER A 109 10.29 9.21 1.80
C SER A 109 10.75 8.71 0.42
N MET A 110 12.06 8.73 0.18
CA MET A 110 12.69 8.23 -1.04
C MET A 110 12.45 6.73 -1.23
N GLN A 111 12.58 5.92 -0.17
CA GLN A 111 12.27 4.49 -0.21
C GLN A 111 10.82 4.23 -0.64
N MET A 112 9.86 5.04 -0.17
CA MET A 112 8.46 4.90 -0.59
C MET A 112 8.26 5.34 -2.04
N ALA A 113 8.91 6.41 -2.48
CA ALA A 113 8.86 6.81 -3.88
C ALA A 113 9.42 5.71 -4.79
N TRP A 114 10.55 5.10 -4.43
CA TRP A 114 11.12 3.97 -5.16
C TRP A 114 10.17 2.77 -5.26
N ARG A 115 9.45 2.44 -4.19
CA ARG A 115 8.41 1.40 -4.25
C ARG A 115 7.30 1.72 -5.26
N VAL A 116 6.88 2.99 -5.34
CA VAL A 116 5.90 3.44 -6.33
C VAL A 116 6.48 3.34 -7.76
N LYS A 117 7.75 3.66 -7.94
CA LYS A 117 8.44 3.46 -9.23
C LYS A 117 8.39 2.00 -9.68
N GLU A 118 8.75 1.08 -8.81
CA GLU A 118 8.74 -0.37 -9.09
C GLU A 118 7.33 -0.86 -9.46
N ILE A 119 6.29 -0.38 -8.76
CA ILE A 119 4.89 -0.70 -9.10
C ILE A 119 4.56 -0.21 -10.50
N ASN A 120 4.90 1.03 -10.84
CA ASN A 120 4.62 1.60 -12.16
C ASN A 120 5.38 0.86 -13.28
N GLU A 121 6.62 0.44 -13.03
CA GLU A 121 7.40 -0.39 -13.97
C GLU A 121 6.79 -1.78 -14.17
N ARG A 122 6.26 -2.40 -13.11
CA ARG A 122 5.51 -3.66 -13.21
C ARG A 122 4.21 -3.48 -13.99
N GLU A 123 3.46 -2.43 -13.69
CA GLU A 123 2.24 -2.06 -14.39
C GLU A 123 2.50 -1.86 -15.89
N SER A 124 3.54 -1.12 -16.24
CA SER A 124 3.95 -0.91 -17.64
C SER A 124 4.32 -2.21 -18.34
N ARG A 125 5.04 -3.12 -17.67
CA ARG A 125 5.41 -4.43 -18.23
C ARG A 125 4.21 -5.33 -18.49
N ILE A 126 3.23 -5.33 -17.59
CA ILE A 126 1.98 -6.09 -17.76
C ILE A 126 1.20 -5.53 -18.96
N VAL A 127 1.07 -4.20 -19.04
CA VAL A 127 0.39 -3.53 -20.16
C VAL A 127 1.07 -3.84 -21.49
N SER A 128 2.40 -3.78 -21.57
CA SER A 128 3.12 -4.12 -22.79
C SER A 128 2.99 -5.60 -23.15
N GLY A 129 3.09 -6.50 -22.17
CA GLY A 129 2.99 -7.95 -22.40
C GLY A 129 1.61 -8.36 -22.93
N ILE A 130 0.54 -7.96 -22.24
CA ILE A 130 -0.85 -8.27 -22.65
C ILE A 130 -1.23 -7.47 -23.89
N GLY A 131 -0.76 -6.23 -24.03
CA GLY A 131 -1.06 -5.38 -25.18
C GLY A 131 -0.55 -5.94 -26.51
N ILE A 132 0.63 -6.58 -26.52
CA ILE A 132 1.24 -7.18 -27.71
C ILE A 132 0.69 -8.60 -27.97
N SER A 133 0.17 -9.29 -26.96
CA SER A 133 -0.38 -10.63 -27.10
C SER A 133 -1.64 -10.64 -27.99
N THR A 134 -1.70 -11.62 -28.90
CA THR A 134 -2.92 -11.96 -29.64
C THR A 134 -3.98 -12.53 -28.71
N ASP A 135 -3.58 -13.40 -27.78
CA ASP A 135 -4.41 -13.92 -26.70
C ASP A 135 -4.16 -13.14 -25.40
N LYS A 136 -4.96 -12.09 -25.20
CA LYS A 136 -4.87 -11.23 -24.01
C LYS A 136 -5.37 -11.93 -22.75
N VAL A 137 -6.39 -12.76 -22.89
CA VAL A 137 -7.07 -13.44 -21.76
C VAL A 137 -6.20 -14.59 -21.26
N GLY A 138 -5.65 -15.41 -22.17
CA GLY A 138 -4.75 -16.50 -21.81
C GLY A 138 -3.51 -16.01 -21.06
N LEU A 139 -2.87 -14.94 -21.54
CA LEU A 139 -1.71 -14.37 -20.86
C LEU A 139 -2.08 -13.78 -19.48
N ALA A 140 -3.24 -13.10 -19.37
CA ALA A 140 -3.72 -12.60 -18.09
C ALA A 140 -4.01 -13.74 -17.10
N ARG A 141 -4.59 -14.86 -17.59
CA ARG A 141 -4.84 -16.07 -16.81
C ARG A 141 -3.55 -16.70 -16.30
N GLU A 142 -2.57 -16.88 -17.17
CA GLU A 142 -1.25 -17.41 -16.79
C GLU A 142 -0.61 -16.55 -15.70
N MET A 143 -0.64 -15.22 -15.82
CA MET A 143 -0.11 -14.31 -14.80
C MET A 143 -0.82 -14.47 -13.45
N VAL A 144 -2.16 -14.56 -13.43
CA VAL A 144 -2.95 -14.73 -12.20
C VAL A 144 -2.72 -16.10 -11.58
N GLU A 145 -2.69 -17.17 -12.38
CA GLU A 145 -2.44 -18.53 -11.90
C GLU A 145 -1.03 -18.67 -11.31
N ASN A 146 -0.01 -18.11 -11.98
CA ASN A 146 1.35 -18.08 -11.46
C ASN A 146 1.42 -17.37 -10.09
N LEU A 147 0.71 -16.27 -9.91
CA LEU A 147 0.64 -15.58 -8.63
C LEU A 147 -0.10 -16.37 -7.55
N MET A 148 -1.16 -17.10 -7.92
CA MET A 148 -1.90 -17.97 -7.00
C MET A 148 -1.04 -19.15 -6.55
N ILE A 149 -0.30 -19.78 -7.47
CA ILE A 149 0.62 -20.89 -7.17
C ILE A 149 1.71 -20.45 -6.18
N GLN A 150 2.19 -19.22 -6.30
CA GLN A 150 3.16 -18.65 -5.36
C GLN A 150 2.56 -18.41 -3.95
N GLY A 151 1.23 -18.42 -3.80
CA GLY A 151 0.55 -18.28 -2.52
C GLY A 151 0.97 -17.02 -1.75
N SER A 152 1.32 -17.16 -0.47
CA SER A 152 1.80 -16.05 0.36
C SER A 152 3.15 -15.47 -0.08
N MET A 153 3.90 -16.18 -0.94
CA MET A 153 5.14 -15.70 -1.54
C MET A 153 4.92 -14.90 -2.83
N GLY A 154 3.67 -14.83 -3.32
CA GLY A 154 3.33 -14.04 -4.50
C GLY A 154 3.63 -12.55 -4.30
N ASP A 155 4.23 -11.91 -5.31
CA ASP A 155 4.58 -10.49 -5.23
C ASP A 155 3.29 -9.64 -5.18
N GLY A 156 2.96 -9.14 -3.99
CA GLY A 156 1.80 -8.30 -3.75
C GLY A 156 1.75 -7.02 -4.61
N ARG A 157 2.89 -6.60 -5.18
CA ARG A 157 2.95 -5.47 -6.12
C ARG A 157 2.38 -5.83 -7.49
N VAL A 158 2.54 -7.08 -7.92
CA VAL A 158 1.96 -7.57 -9.18
C VAL A 158 0.46 -7.74 -9.00
N TRP A 159 0.01 -8.29 -7.87
CA TRP A 159 -1.42 -8.27 -7.49
C TRP A 159 -2.00 -6.85 -7.52
N PHE A 160 -1.32 -5.90 -6.88
CA PHE A 160 -1.73 -4.49 -6.88
C PHE A 160 -1.84 -3.92 -8.31
N ALA A 161 -0.83 -4.18 -9.15
CA ALA A 161 -0.82 -3.71 -10.53
C ALA A 161 -1.96 -4.33 -11.37
N LEU A 162 -2.24 -5.63 -11.21
CA LEU A 162 -3.34 -6.30 -11.91
C LEU A 162 -4.71 -5.70 -11.53
N TYR A 163 -4.99 -5.56 -10.23
CA TYR A 163 -6.25 -4.95 -9.78
C TYR A 163 -6.40 -3.50 -10.24
N ARG A 164 -5.30 -2.75 -10.31
CA ARG A 164 -5.32 -1.38 -10.82
C ARG A 164 -5.57 -1.34 -12.34
N LEU A 165 -4.92 -2.21 -13.10
CA LEU A 165 -5.11 -2.29 -14.55
C LEU A 165 -6.52 -2.76 -14.93
N ALA A 166 -7.12 -3.64 -14.14
CA ALA A 166 -8.49 -4.11 -14.31
C ALA A 166 -9.54 -2.98 -14.27
N GLN A 167 -9.19 -1.82 -13.68
CA GLN A 167 -10.06 -0.64 -13.65
C GLN A 167 -10.06 0.14 -14.97
N ARG A 168 -9.08 -0.10 -15.86
CA ARG A 168 -8.93 0.68 -17.08
C ARG A 168 -9.98 0.26 -18.11
N PRO A 169 -10.68 1.19 -18.78
CA PRO A 169 -11.68 0.87 -19.78
C PRO A 169 -11.05 0.53 -21.15
N ASN A 170 -10.06 -0.37 -21.17
CA ASN A 170 -9.34 -0.79 -22.38
C ASN A 170 -9.22 -2.32 -22.45
N GLN A 171 -8.95 -2.88 -23.63
CA GLN A 171 -8.94 -4.34 -23.85
C GLN A 171 -8.09 -5.11 -22.83
N VAL A 172 -6.95 -4.54 -22.43
CA VAL A 172 -6.06 -5.11 -21.40
C VAL A 172 -6.76 -5.15 -20.03
N GLY A 173 -7.40 -4.06 -19.62
CA GLY A 173 -8.13 -3.97 -18.36
C GLY A 173 -9.31 -4.92 -18.30
N TRP A 174 -10.12 -5.00 -19.36
CA TRP A 174 -11.24 -5.97 -19.44
C TRP A 174 -10.75 -7.41 -19.34
N ALA A 175 -9.70 -7.78 -20.09
CA ALA A 175 -9.13 -9.13 -20.05
C ALA A 175 -8.64 -9.51 -18.64
N ILE A 176 -7.91 -8.62 -17.96
CA ILE A 176 -7.45 -8.86 -16.58
C ILE A 176 -8.63 -8.96 -15.62
N ARG A 177 -9.62 -8.06 -15.76
CA ARG A 177 -10.80 -8.02 -14.88
C ARG A 177 -11.59 -9.32 -14.95
N ASP A 178 -11.86 -9.81 -16.16
CA ASP A 178 -12.66 -11.01 -16.36
C ASP A 178 -11.97 -12.25 -15.77
N VAL A 179 -10.65 -12.37 -15.95
CA VAL A 179 -9.83 -13.43 -15.32
C VAL A 179 -9.86 -13.32 -13.79
N LEU A 180 -9.73 -12.13 -13.21
CA LEU A 180 -9.78 -11.94 -11.76
C LEU A 180 -11.15 -12.32 -11.17
N ILE A 181 -12.24 -12.02 -11.88
CA ILE A 181 -13.60 -12.40 -11.48
C ILE A 181 -13.78 -13.92 -11.58
N GLU A 182 -13.33 -14.53 -12.68
CA GLU A 182 -13.37 -15.98 -12.90
C GLU A 182 -12.63 -16.72 -11.78
N LYS A 183 -11.36 -16.38 -11.53
CA LYS A 183 -10.55 -17.01 -10.47
C LYS A 183 -11.09 -16.71 -9.07
N GLY A 184 -11.63 -15.52 -8.85
CA GLY A 184 -12.31 -15.17 -7.61
C GLY A 184 -13.59 -15.96 -7.35
N ARG A 185 -14.24 -16.48 -8.41
CA ARG A 185 -15.40 -17.37 -8.31
C ARG A 185 -14.95 -18.82 -8.07
N GLU A 186 -13.98 -19.31 -8.83
CA GLU A 186 -13.39 -20.64 -8.65
C GLU A 186 -12.93 -20.87 -7.20
N MET A 187 -12.22 -19.89 -6.61
CA MET A 187 -11.76 -19.98 -5.22
C MET A 187 -12.90 -20.04 -4.20
N ARG A 188 -14.00 -19.31 -4.44
CA ARG A 188 -15.18 -19.33 -3.56
C ARG A 188 -15.91 -20.66 -3.64
N GLU A 189 -16.03 -21.21 -4.84
CA GLU A 189 -16.62 -22.53 -5.06
C GLU A 189 -15.79 -23.62 -4.35
N MET A 190 -14.46 -23.63 -4.50
CA MET A 190 -13.58 -24.56 -3.79
C MET A 190 -13.69 -24.45 -2.26
N GLN A 191 -13.78 -23.24 -1.71
CA GLN A 191 -13.97 -23.02 -0.27
C GLN A 191 -15.33 -23.53 0.21
N GLN A 192 -16.37 -23.39 -0.60
CA GLN A 192 -17.71 -23.86 -0.27
C GLN A 192 -17.78 -25.38 -0.26
N TYR A 193 -17.20 -26.06 -1.25
CA TYR A 193 -17.08 -27.54 -1.25
C TYR A 193 -16.27 -28.06 -0.05
N SER A 194 -15.21 -27.34 0.34
CA SER A 194 -14.38 -27.70 1.51
C SER A 194 -15.10 -27.52 2.87
N MET A 195 -16.16 -26.70 2.90
CA MET A 195 -17.01 -26.48 4.08
C MET A 195 -18.15 -27.49 4.14
N ASP A 196 -18.76 -27.83 2.99
CA ASP A 196 -19.83 -28.84 2.91
C ASP A 196 -19.33 -30.26 3.25
N GLU A 197 -18.07 -30.60 2.97
CA GLU A 197 -17.45 -31.87 3.41
C GLU A 197 -17.20 -31.95 4.93
N ARG A 198 -17.38 -30.87 5.70
CA ARG A 198 -17.21 -30.86 7.16
C ARG A 198 -18.53 -31.02 7.94
N GLU A 199 -19.69 -31.05 7.27
CA GLU A 199 -20.90 -31.55 7.91
C GLU A 199 -20.84 -33.09 7.91
N PRO A 200 -20.87 -33.76 9.08
CA PRO A 200 -20.90 -35.21 9.10
C PRO A 200 -22.20 -35.64 8.45
N ALA A 201 -22.08 -36.40 7.36
CA ALA A 201 -23.19 -37.03 6.66
C ALA A 201 -24.18 -37.60 7.68
N VAL A 202 -25.35 -36.96 7.78
CA VAL A 202 -26.46 -37.51 8.54
C VAL A 202 -26.77 -38.85 7.89
N SER A 203 -26.50 -39.92 8.63
CA SER A 203 -26.77 -41.30 8.28
C SER A 203 -28.14 -41.39 7.59
N ASP A 204 -28.10 -41.69 6.30
CA ASP A 204 -29.24 -42.06 5.47
C ASP A 204 -29.93 -43.26 6.12
N LYS A 205 -30.98 -42.99 6.92
CA LYS A 205 -31.90 -44.02 7.37
C LYS A 205 -32.88 -44.24 6.23
N GLY A 206 -32.56 -45.22 5.38
CA GLY A 206 -33.48 -45.77 4.40
C GLY A 206 -34.82 -46.17 5.05
N PRO A 207 -35.89 -46.34 4.25
CA PRO A 207 -37.24 -46.50 4.77
C PRO A 207 -37.40 -47.84 5.49
N GLY A 208 -37.35 -47.80 6.83
CA GLY A 208 -37.71 -48.92 7.69
C GLY A 208 -39.22 -49.06 7.75
N ILE A 209 -39.74 -50.15 7.17
CA ILE A 209 -41.08 -50.64 7.44
C ILE A 209 -41.01 -51.33 8.81
N GLU A 210 -41.64 -50.74 9.82
CA GLU A 210 -41.90 -51.44 11.09
C GLU A 210 -43.40 -51.72 11.20
N SER A 211 -43.68 -53.01 11.43
CA SER A 211 -44.97 -53.65 11.72
C SER A 211 -45.52 -53.29 13.08
#